data_AF-A0A721BDS7-F1
#
_entry.id   AF-A0A721BDS7-F1
#
_cell.length_a   1.000
_cell.length_b   1.000
_cell.length_c   1.000
_cell.angle_alpha   90.00
_cell.angle_beta   90.00
_cell.angle_gamma   90.00
#
_symmetry.space_group_name_H-M   'P 1'
#
loop_
_entity.id
_entity.type
_entity.pdbx_description
1 polymer ?
#
loop_
_entity_poly.entity_id
_entity_poly.type
_entity_poly.pdbx_seq_one_letter_code
_entity_poly.pdbx_strand_id
1 'polypeptide(L)'
;MTKEIVTFKGFNKDLKCRGFQFAIGETFHHDGKVEACGSGFHACECPFDVFSYYPPAESRYAETISFGITDSEEGGDTKIASSSITIKDELTLPQFIQRGIEWIWSKIDKSLEQQIMCGSWSAATNTGNRSAATNTGYQSAATNTGYQSAATNTGDWSAATNTGYQSAATNTGDWSAATNTGRWSAAT
;
A
#
# COMPACT_ATOMS: atom_id res chain seq x y z
N MET A 1 -23.74 -1.72 -16.35
CA MET A 1 -22.39 -1.81 -16.91
C MET A 1 -21.69 -2.99 -16.25
N THR A 2 -21.06 -3.86 -17.03
CA THR A 2 -20.20 -4.92 -16.51
C THR A 2 -18.95 -4.30 -15.88
N LYS A 3 -18.48 -4.86 -14.76
CA LYS A 3 -17.26 -4.41 -14.09
C LYS A 3 -16.06 -4.58 -15.02
N GLU A 4 -15.29 -3.52 -15.21
CA GLU A 4 -14.01 -3.54 -15.90
C GLU A 4 -12.88 -3.62 -14.87
N ILE A 5 -11.90 -4.50 -15.12
CA ILE A 5 -10.78 -4.75 -14.23
C ILE A 5 -9.48 -4.54 -15.02
N VAL A 6 -8.66 -3.59 -14.56
CA VAL A 6 -7.29 -3.46 -15.09
C VAL A 6 -6.51 -4.69 -14.68
N THR A 7 -5.95 -5.35 -15.68
CA THR A 7 -5.24 -6.62 -15.56
C THR A 7 -3.98 -6.60 -16.40
N PHE A 8 -3.16 -7.61 -16.23
CA PHE A 8 -1.87 -7.76 -16.89
C PHE A 8 -1.75 -9.17 -17.42
N LYS A 9 -1.23 -9.29 -18.65
CA LYS A 9 -1.16 -10.57 -19.34
C LYS A 9 0.20 -10.77 -19.98
N GLY A 10 0.72 -12.00 -19.83
CA GLY A 10 1.87 -12.50 -20.56
C GLY A 10 1.43 -13.32 -21.78
N PHE A 11 2.30 -13.33 -22.79
CA PHE A 11 2.17 -14.11 -24.01
C PHE A 11 3.53 -14.70 -24.40
N ASN A 12 3.53 -15.71 -25.27
CA ASN A 12 4.77 -16.09 -25.96
C ASN A 12 5.20 -14.99 -26.96
N LYS A 13 6.36 -15.17 -27.60
CA LYS A 13 6.95 -14.21 -28.55
C LYS A 13 6.02 -13.84 -29.73
N ASP A 14 5.09 -14.72 -30.07
CA ASP A 14 4.13 -14.57 -31.16
C ASP A 14 2.79 -13.94 -30.73
N LEU A 15 2.67 -13.41 -29.49
CA LEU A 15 1.41 -12.94 -28.90
C LEU A 15 0.32 -14.03 -28.82
N LYS A 16 0.72 -15.28 -28.52
CA LYS A 16 -0.22 -16.38 -28.32
C LYS A 16 -0.28 -16.82 -26.86
N CYS A 17 -1.46 -17.30 -26.47
CA CYS A 17 -1.70 -18.02 -25.21
C CYS A 17 -2.52 -19.27 -25.53
N ARG A 18 -1.97 -20.46 -25.21
CA ARG A 18 -2.59 -21.78 -25.52
C ARG A 18 -3.11 -21.92 -26.96
N GLY A 19 -2.41 -21.32 -27.93
CA GLY A 19 -2.74 -21.39 -29.36
C GLY A 19 -3.71 -20.29 -29.85
N PHE A 20 -4.38 -19.57 -28.96
CA PHE A 20 -5.19 -18.41 -29.34
C PHE A 20 -4.28 -17.22 -29.67
N GLN A 21 -4.53 -16.57 -30.80
CA GLN A 21 -3.76 -15.40 -31.26
C GLN A 21 -4.38 -14.11 -30.74
N PHE A 22 -3.56 -13.28 -30.09
CA PHE A 22 -3.93 -11.93 -29.67
C PHE A 22 -3.27 -10.87 -30.55
N ALA A 23 -3.80 -9.67 -30.48
CA ALA A 23 -3.24 -8.47 -31.10
C ALA A 23 -3.38 -7.29 -30.13
N ILE A 24 -2.40 -6.40 -30.13
CA ILE A 24 -2.41 -5.16 -29.33
C ILE A 24 -3.46 -4.21 -29.92
N GLY A 25 -4.21 -3.52 -29.05
CA GLY A 25 -5.33 -2.65 -29.39
C GLY A 25 -6.67 -3.37 -29.57
N GLU A 26 -6.68 -4.71 -29.67
CA GLU A 26 -7.88 -5.47 -30.00
C GLU A 26 -8.64 -5.98 -28.76
N THR A 27 -9.93 -6.23 -28.97
CA THR A 27 -10.82 -6.82 -27.96
C THR A 27 -11.27 -8.20 -28.40
N PHE A 28 -11.20 -9.15 -27.47
CA PHE A 28 -11.52 -10.55 -27.71
C PHE A 28 -12.67 -11.01 -26.80
N HIS A 29 -13.48 -11.91 -27.33
CA HIS A 29 -14.62 -12.51 -26.65
C HIS A 29 -14.50 -14.03 -26.65
N HIS A 30 -14.79 -14.64 -25.51
CA HIS A 30 -14.80 -16.08 -25.30
C HIS A 30 -16.24 -16.56 -25.18
N ASP A 31 -16.58 -17.57 -25.97
CA ASP A 31 -17.88 -18.22 -25.93
C ASP A 31 -17.87 -19.39 -24.92
N GLY A 32 -18.91 -19.46 -24.09
CA GLY A 32 -19.14 -20.56 -23.15
C GLY A 32 -18.79 -20.23 -21.70
N LYS A 33 -18.61 -21.27 -20.88
CA LYS A 33 -18.32 -21.13 -19.45
C LYS A 33 -16.96 -20.44 -19.25
N VAL A 34 -16.90 -19.51 -18.31
CA VAL A 34 -15.65 -18.92 -17.79
C VAL A 34 -15.34 -19.59 -16.46
N GLU A 35 -14.12 -20.10 -16.32
CA GLU A 35 -13.67 -20.84 -15.15
C GLU A 35 -12.19 -20.59 -14.91
N ALA A 36 -11.83 -20.17 -13.70
CA ALA A 36 -10.45 -19.96 -13.31
C ALA A 36 -9.65 -21.26 -13.58
N CYS A 37 -8.47 -21.12 -14.19
CA CYS A 37 -7.63 -22.22 -14.69
C CYS A 37 -8.23 -23.14 -15.78
N GLY A 38 -9.56 -23.13 -15.99
CA GLY A 38 -10.27 -23.94 -16.98
C GLY A 38 -10.42 -23.28 -18.34
N SER A 39 -11.15 -22.16 -18.41
CA SER A 39 -11.61 -21.54 -19.65
C SER A 39 -11.81 -20.02 -19.54
N GLY A 40 -11.91 -19.34 -20.67
CA GLY A 40 -11.90 -17.87 -20.75
C GLY A 40 -10.50 -17.30 -20.92
N PHE A 41 -10.40 -15.97 -20.86
CA PHE A 41 -9.13 -15.27 -20.98
C PHE A 41 -8.51 -15.05 -19.61
N HIS A 42 -7.34 -15.67 -19.39
CA HIS A 42 -6.60 -15.49 -18.14
C HIS A 42 -5.69 -14.27 -18.17
N ALA A 43 -5.74 -13.48 -17.11
CA ALA A 43 -4.87 -12.33 -16.82
C ALA A 43 -4.76 -12.15 -15.28
N CYS A 44 -3.80 -11.37 -14.81
CA CYS A 44 -3.60 -11.13 -13.36
C CYS A 44 -3.85 -9.66 -13.01
N GLU A 45 -4.42 -9.37 -11.84
CA GLU A 45 -4.51 -7.98 -11.37
C GLU A 45 -3.15 -7.43 -10.93
N CYS A 46 -2.31 -8.26 -10.31
CA CYS A 46 -0.91 -7.96 -9.98
C CYS A 46 0.00 -8.34 -11.17
N PRO A 47 0.78 -7.41 -11.73
CA PRO A 47 1.75 -7.72 -12.79
C PRO A 47 2.72 -8.85 -12.43
N PHE A 48 3.19 -8.92 -11.19
CA PHE A 48 4.23 -9.88 -10.81
C PHE A 48 3.76 -11.34 -10.77
N ASP A 49 2.45 -11.57 -10.58
CA ASP A 49 1.89 -12.92 -10.64
C ASP A 49 1.98 -13.51 -12.07
N VAL A 50 2.01 -12.65 -13.10
CA VAL A 50 2.19 -13.08 -14.50
C VAL A 50 3.52 -13.82 -14.70
N PHE A 51 4.56 -13.50 -13.93
CA PHE A 51 5.87 -14.15 -14.06
C PHE A 51 5.85 -15.63 -13.64
N SER A 52 4.87 -16.06 -12.85
CA SER A 52 4.65 -17.47 -12.52
C SER A 52 4.19 -18.30 -13.72
N TYR A 53 3.64 -17.66 -14.76
CA TYR A 53 3.10 -18.30 -15.95
C TYR A 53 3.92 -18.01 -17.22
N TYR A 54 4.54 -16.83 -17.28
CA TYR A 54 5.26 -16.32 -18.43
C TYR A 54 6.61 -15.75 -17.97
N PRO A 55 7.74 -16.45 -18.20
CA PRO A 55 9.04 -16.00 -17.74
C PRO A 55 9.54 -14.78 -18.55
N PRO A 56 10.21 -13.79 -17.93
CA PRO A 56 10.73 -12.58 -18.58
C PRO A 56 11.62 -12.79 -19.80
N ALA A 57 12.39 -13.88 -19.84
CA ALA A 57 13.34 -14.13 -20.92
C ALA A 57 12.68 -14.48 -22.27
N GLU A 58 11.44 -14.99 -22.25
CA GLU A 58 10.80 -15.58 -23.44
C GLU A 58 9.41 -15.04 -23.73
N SER A 59 8.94 -14.07 -22.95
CA SER A 59 7.55 -13.62 -22.97
C SER A 59 7.40 -12.15 -23.31
N ARG A 60 6.24 -11.81 -23.86
CA ARG A 60 5.77 -10.44 -24.09
C ARG A 60 4.67 -10.12 -23.09
N TYR A 61 4.52 -8.85 -22.74
CA TYR A 61 3.61 -8.41 -21.68
C TYR A 61 2.71 -7.26 -22.13
N ALA A 62 1.47 -7.23 -21.65
CA ALA A 62 0.54 -6.15 -21.93
C ALA A 62 -0.26 -5.73 -20.69
N GLU A 63 -0.66 -4.46 -20.67
CA GLU A 63 -1.80 -4.01 -19.87
C GLU A 63 -3.09 -4.40 -20.59
N THR A 64 -4.05 -4.91 -19.84
CA THR A 64 -5.32 -5.40 -20.36
C THR A 64 -6.50 -4.88 -19.55
N ILE A 65 -7.68 -4.81 -20.17
CA ILE A 65 -8.94 -4.63 -19.47
C ILE A 65 -9.71 -5.93 -19.58
N SER A 66 -9.95 -6.58 -18.45
CA SER A 66 -10.76 -7.80 -18.36
C SER A 66 -12.17 -7.42 -17.91
N PHE A 67 -13.19 -7.93 -18.61
CA PHE A 67 -14.59 -7.58 -18.35
C PHE A 67 -15.56 -8.68 -18.79
N GLY A 68 -16.84 -8.48 -18.47
CA GLY A 68 -17.90 -9.47 -18.70
C GLY A 68 -18.05 -10.42 -17.50
N ILE A 69 -18.24 -11.72 -17.77
CA ILE A 69 -18.26 -12.75 -16.73
C ILE A 69 -16.81 -12.98 -16.28
N THR A 70 -16.57 -12.99 -14.97
CA THR A 70 -15.24 -13.23 -14.40
C THR A 70 -15.29 -14.34 -13.35
N ASP A 71 -14.20 -15.09 -13.24
CA ASP A 71 -13.99 -16.12 -12.20
C ASP A 71 -12.55 -16.07 -11.68
N SER A 72 -12.33 -16.43 -10.41
CA SER A 72 -11.03 -16.38 -9.75
C SER A 72 -10.92 -17.47 -8.67
N GLU A 73 -9.73 -18.01 -8.45
CA GLU A 73 -9.51 -19.02 -7.40
C GLU A 73 -9.38 -18.37 -6.02
N GLU A 74 -10.11 -18.89 -5.04
CA GLU A 74 -9.99 -18.45 -3.65
C GLU A 74 -8.68 -18.95 -3.03
N GLY A 75 -7.91 -18.05 -2.42
CA GLY A 75 -6.60 -18.38 -1.83
C GLY A 75 -5.46 -18.56 -2.85
N GLY A 76 -5.72 -18.34 -4.14
CA GLY A 76 -4.72 -18.32 -5.20
C GLY A 76 -4.00 -16.97 -5.33
N ASP A 77 -3.28 -16.80 -6.44
CA ASP A 77 -2.72 -15.52 -6.85
C ASP A 77 -3.81 -14.60 -7.45
N THR A 78 -3.44 -13.43 -7.95
CA THR A 78 -4.40 -12.46 -8.49
C THR A 78 -4.91 -12.80 -9.90
N LYS A 79 -4.71 -14.04 -10.36
CA LYS A 79 -5.15 -14.50 -11.67
C LYS A 79 -6.67 -14.62 -11.70
N ILE A 80 -7.26 -14.06 -12.74
CA ILE A 80 -8.68 -14.18 -13.06
C ILE A 80 -8.85 -14.78 -14.45
N ALA A 81 -10.03 -15.37 -14.69
CA ALA A 81 -10.54 -15.67 -16.02
C ALA A 81 -11.66 -14.69 -16.36
N SER A 82 -11.72 -14.20 -17.60
CA SER A 82 -12.81 -13.34 -18.09
C SER A 82 -13.42 -13.84 -19.40
N SER A 83 -14.68 -13.48 -19.66
CA SER A 83 -15.33 -13.72 -20.96
C SER A 83 -14.83 -12.75 -22.04
N SER A 84 -14.36 -11.57 -21.65
CA SER A 84 -13.86 -10.56 -22.57
C SER A 84 -12.56 -9.94 -22.07
N ILE A 85 -11.65 -9.65 -23.00
CA ILE A 85 -10.40 -8.98 -22.69
C ILE A 85 -10.01 -8.02 -23.82
N THR A 86 -9.62 -6.80 -23.47
CA THR A 86 -8.99 -5.85 -24.38
C THR A 86 -7.49 -5.83 -24.10
N ILE A 87 -6.66 -6.06 -25.11
CA ILE A 87 -5.20 -5.95 -24.99
C ILE A 87 -4.82 -4.52 -25.32
N LYS A 88 -4.59 -3.67 -24.32
CA LYS A 88 -4.45 -2.23 -24.55
C LYS A 88 -3.13 -1.90 -25.24
N ASP A 89 -2.05 -2.12 -24.50
CA ASP A 89 -0.71 -1.67 -24.87
C ASP A 89 0.30 -2.74 -24.48
N GLU A 90 1.26 -2.98 -25.36
CA GLU A 90 2.42 -3.78 -25.03
C GLU A 90 3.37 -2.99 -24.10
N LEU A 91 3.84 -3.65 -23.05
CA LEU A 91 4.75 -3.09 -22.07
C LEU A 91 6.13 -3.69 -22.23
N THR A 92 7.15 -2.84 -22.28
CA THR A 92 8.54 -3.28 -22.07
C THR A 92 8.69 -3.84 -20.65
N LEU A 93 9.69 -4.70 -20.41
CA LEU A 93 9.92 -5.26 -19.09
C LEU A 93 10.09 -4.18 -17.99
N PRO A 94 10.83 -3.07 -18.21
CA PRO A 94 10.88 -1.98 -17.22
C PRO A 94 9.51 -1.34 -16.94
N GLN A 95 8.70 -1.08 -17.97
CA GLN A 95 7.35 -0.55 -17.77
C GLN A 95 6.47 -1.54 -17.00
N PHE A 96 6.56 -2.84 -17.31
CA PHE A 96 5.80 -3.88 -16.63
C PHE A 96 6.18 -3.98 -15.14
N ILE A 97 7.48 -3.88 -14.83
CA ILE A 97 7.97 -3.84 -13.44
C ILE A 97 7.46 -2.59 -12.72
N GLN A 98 7.48 -1.44 -13.38
CA GLN A 98 6.96 -0.19 -12.83
C GLN A 98 5.48 -0.31 -12.46
N ARG A 99 4.66 -0.97 -13.29
CA ARG A 99 3.26 -1.27 -12.96
C ARG A 99 3.09 -2.18 -11.75
N GLY A 100 4.00 -3.14 -11.57
CA GLY A 100 4.00 -3.99 -10.39
C GLY A 100 4.29 -3.20 -9.11
N ILE A 101 5.26 -2.28 -9.17
CA ILE A 101 5.57 -1.35 -8.07
C ILE A 101 4.36 -0.46 -7.75
N GLU A 102 3.71 0.12 -8.77
CA GLU A 102 2.51 0.95 -8.60
C GLU A 102 1.34 0.18 -7.97
N TRP A 103 1.14 -1.08 -8.40
CA TRP A 103 0.12 -1.94 -7.81
C TRP A 103 0.39 -2.18 -6.33
N ILE A 104 1.62 -2.51 -5.93
CA ILE A 104 2.00 -2.69 -4.51
C ILE A 104 1.73 -1.40 -3.73
N TRP A 105 2.17 -0.25 -4.24
CA TRP A 105 1.90 1.05 -3.62
C TRP A 105 0.41 1.34 -3.46
N SER A 106 -0.44 0.87 -4.37
CA SER A 106 -1.89 1.02 -4.26
C SER A 106 -2.51 0.17 -3.14
N LYS A 107 -1.83 -0.91 -2.71
CA LYS A 107 -2.28 -1.78 -1.62
C LYS A 107 -1.75 -1.38 -0.25
N ILE A 108 -0.76 -0.48 -0.19
CA ILE A 108 -0.23 0.02 1.08
C ILE A 108 -1.31 0.89 1.76
N ASP A 109 -1.59 0.57 3.02
CA ASP A 109 -2.46 1.39 3.86
C ASP A 109 -1.77 2.72 4.17
N LYS A 110 -2.19 3.76 3.46
CA LYS A 110 -1.67 5.12 3.61
C LYS A 110 -2.04 5.76 4.94
N SER A 111 -2.96 5.18 5.72
CA SER A 111 -3.24 5.66 7.09
C SER A 111 -2.10 5.36 8.07
N LEU A 112 -1.20 4.45 7.71
CA LEU A 112 0.03 4.14 8.44
C LEU A 112 1.23 4.98 7.98
N GLU A 113 1.03 5.94 7.07
CA GLU A 113 2.10 6.86 6.66
C GLU A 113 2.55 7.66 7.87
N GLN A 114 3.79 7.39 8.31
CA GLN A 114 4.39 8.07 9.44
C GLN A 114 4.50 9.56 9.10
N GLN A 115 3.62 10.39 9.66
CA GLN A 115 3.69 11.83 9.51
C GLN A 115 4.98 12.32 10.19
N ILE A 116 6.02 12.53 9.39
CA ILE A 116 7.26 13.16 9.84
C ILE A 116 7.03 14.68 9.80
N MET A 117 6.65 15.24 10.95
CA MET A 117 6.52 16.69 11.14
C MET A 117 7.90 17.27 11.51
N CYS A 118 8.65 17.76 10.52
CA CYS A 118 9.95 18.41 10.74
C CYS A 118 9.82 19.94 10.85
N GLY A 119 10.66 20.56 11.68
CA GLY A 119 10.83 22.02 11.75
C GLY A 119 10.47 22.63 13.10
N SER A 120 10.69 23.94 13.22
CA SER A 120 10.28 24.72 14.40
C SER A 120 8.75 24.80 14.47
N TRP A 121 8.20 24.87 15.68
CA TRP A 121 6.75 25.04 15.93
C TRP A 121 5.92 23.79 15.56
N SER A 122 6.54 22.62 15.59
CA SER A 122 5.87 21.34 15.42
C SER A 122 5.17 20.88 16.70
N ALA A 123 4.16 20.03 16.56
CA ALA A 123 3.51 19.37 17.68
C ALA A 123 3.33 17.87 17.41
N ALA A 124 3.66 17.03 18.39
CA ALA A 124 3.35 15.61 18.39
C ALA A 124 2.30 15.32 19.45
N THR A 125 1.18 14.71 19.07
CA THR A 125 0.11 14.35 19.99
C THR A 125 -0.23 12.88 19.85
N ASN A 126 -0.29 12.14 20.95
CA ASN A 126 -0.74 10.76 20.95
C ASN A 126 -1.79 10.52 22.06
N THR A 127 -2.62 9.49 21.89
CA THR A 127 -3.59 9.05 22.90
C THR A 127 -3.72 7.53 22.83
N GLY A 128 -3.62 6.87 23.98
CA GLY A 128 -3.77 5.41 24.05
C GLY A 128 -2.98 4.79 25.19
N ASN A 129 -3.31 3.55 25.53
CA ASN A 129 -2.54 2.79 26.53
C ASN A 129 -1.24 2.31 25.89
N ARG A 130 -0.12 2.41 26.62
CA ARG A 130 1.23 2.06 26.13
C ARG A 130 1.66 2.84 24.88
N SER A 131 1.25 4.09 24.78
CA SER A 131 1.59 4.99 23.67
C SER A 131 2.76 5.91 24.02
N ALA A 132 3.41 6.49 23.01
CA ALA A 132 4.41 7.54 23.17
C ALA A 132 4.16 8.70 22.20
N ALA A 133 4.34 9.93 22.65
CA ALA A 133 4.44 11.12 21.79
C ALA A 133 5.84 11.71 21.95
N THR A 134 6.61 11.75 20.85
CA THR A 134 7.96 12.31 20.86
C THR A 134 8.04 13.45 19.86
N ASN A 135 8.59 14.59 20.26
CA ASN A 135 8.86 15.70 19.37
C ASN A 135 10.27 16.24 19.56
N THR A 136 10.81 16.86 18.52
CA THR A 136 12.11 17.55 18.54
C THR A 136 12.00 18.84 17.75
N GLY A 137 12.42 19.97 18.32
CA GLY A 137 12.45 21.26 17.62
C GLY A 137 12.31 22.49 18.51
N TYR A 138 12.72 23.65 18.00
CA TYR A 138 12.55 24.94 18.68
C TYR A 138 11.07 25.35 18.72
N GLN A 139 10.60 25.82 19.87
CA GLN A 139 9.19 26.21 20.07
C GLN A 139 8.19 25.10 19.77
N SER A 140 8.54 23.85 20.10
CA SER A 140 7.74 22.67 19.79
C SER A 140 6.97 22.12 21.01
N ALA A 141 6.02 21.21 20.77
CA ALA A 141 5.27 20.55 21.85
C ALA A 141 5.15 19.02 21.65
N ALA A 142 5.24 18.24 22.72
CA ALA A 142 4.88 16.82 22.74
C ALA A 142 3.79 16.60 23.79
N THR A 143 2.63 16.06 23.39
CA THR A 143 1.50 15.80 24.28
C THR A 143 1.08 14.34 24.19
N ASN A 144 0.95 13.63 25.31
CA ASN A 144 0.39 12.29 25.34
C ASN A 144 -0.69 12.12 26.41
N THR A 145 -1.63 11.22 26.17
CA THR A 145 -2.65 10.82 27.15
C THR A 145 -2.84 9.31 27.14
N GLY A 146 -2.70 8.65 28.30
CA GLY A 146 -3.04 7.23 28.45
C GLY A 146 -2.29 6.48 29.56
N TYR A 147 -2.71 5.24 29.84
CA TYR A 147 -2.09 4.37 30.85
C TYR A 147 -0.75 3.84 30.34
N GLN A 148 0.30 3.87 31.19
CA GLN A 148 1.65 3.42 30.82
C GLN A 148 2.20 4.15 29.58
N SER A 149 2.00 5.46 29.49
CA SER A 149 2.35 6.27 28.31
C SER A 149 3.52 7.22 28.57
N ALA A 150 4.14 7.74 27.51
CA ALA A 150 5.24 8.70 27.60
C ALA A 150 5.05 9.93 26.68
N ALA A 151 5.41 11.13 27.15
CA ALA A 151 5.54 12.32 26.31
C ALA A 151 6.97 12.86 26.42
N THR A 152 7.69 12.93 25.31
CA THR A 152 9.09 13.38 25.29
C THR A 152 9.25 14.53 24.31
N ASN A 153 9.82 15.65 24.76
CA ASN A 153 10.20 16.74 23.88
C ASN A 153 11.69 17.09 24.04
N THR A 154 12.34 17.47 22.95
CA THR A 154 13.71 17.97 22.96
C THR A 154 13.81 19.22 22.08
N GLY A 155 14.11 20.35 22.71
CA GLY A 155 14.28 21.64 22.05
C GLY A 155 14.05 22.80 23.00
N ASP A 156 14.59 23.96 22.65
CA ASP A 156 14.42 25.17 23.46
C ASP A 156 13.03 25.77 23.26
N TRP A 157 12.52 26.44 24.31
CA TRP A 157 11.19 27.06 24.34
C TRP A 157 10.06 26.06 24.09
N SER A 158 10.22 24.83 24.57
CA SER A 158 9.34 23.73 24.22
C SER A 158 8.53 23.21 25.42
N ALA A 159 7.52 22.39 25.15
CA ALA A 159 6.71 21.76 26.20
C ALA A 159 6.57 20.24 26.00
N ALA A 160 6.63 19.47 27.09
CA ALA A 160 6.21 18.07 27.12
C ALA A 160 5.09 17.90 28.15
N THR A 161 3.93 17.41 27.73
CA THR A 161 2.78 17.19 28.60
C THR A 161 2.31 15.75 28.51
N ASN A 162 2.21 15.06 29.64
CA ASN A 162 1.57 13.75 29.70
C ASN A 162 0.42 13.75 30.72
N THR A 163 -0.67 13.06 30.39
CA THR A 163 -1.79 12.81 31.30
C THR A 163 -2.08 11.31 31.35
N GLY A 164 -1.86 10.67 32.50
CA GLY A 164 -2.06 9.22 32.59
C GLY A 164 -1.53 8.58 33.86
N TYR A 165 -1.96 7.35 34.12
CA TYR A 165 -1.47 6.54 35.23
C TYR A 165 -0.21 5.77 34.81
N GLN A 166 0.80 5.70 35.69
CA GLN A 166 2.11 5.10 35.38
C GLN A 166 2.77 5.71 34.13
N SER A 167 2.71 7.03 34.00
CA SER A 167 3.18 7.73 32.81
C SER A 167 4.45 8.55 33.07
N ALA A 168 5.15 8.95 32.00
CA ALA A 168 6.31 9.84 32.08
C ALA A 168 6.15 11.06 31.15
N ALA A 169 6.60 12.23 31.59
CA ALA A 169 6.84 13.38 30.72
C ALA A 169 8.30 13.79 30.84
N THR A 170 8.98 13.97 29.71
CA THR A 170 10.37 14.42 29.68
C THR A 170 10.52 15.59 28.74
N ASN A 171 11.09 16.70 29.20
CA ASN A 171 11.45 17.80 28.31
C ASN A 171 12.91 18.22 28.52
N THR A 172 13.67 18.29 27.44
CA THR A 172 15.08 18.71 27.46
C THR A 172 15.28 19.92 26.55
N GLY A 173 15.73 21.04 27.11
CA GLY A 173 16.03 22.28 26.39
C GLY A 173 15.93 23.50 27.30
N ASP A 174 16.48 24.63 26.86
CA ASP A 174 16.41 25.88 27.59
C ASP A 174 15.00 26.49 27.50
N TRP A 175 14.52 27.10 28.59
CA TRP A 175 13.19 27.73 28.64
C TRP A 175 12.03 26.76 28.38
N SER A 176 12.22 25.51 28.78
CA SER A 176 11.28 24.42 28.50
C SER A 176 10.53 23.97 29.75
N ALA A 177 9.37 23.34 29.56
CA ALA A 177 8.54 22.82 30.65
C ALA A 177 8.13 21.36 30.41
N ALA A 178 8.20 20.55 31.46
CA ALA A 178 7.66 19.20 31.50
C ALA A 178 6.52 19.13 32.52
N THR A 179 5.35 18.65 32.11
CA THR A 179 4.19 18.46 32.98
C THR A 179 3.69 17.03 32.85
N ASN A 180 3.50 16.36 33.98
CA ASN A 180 2.83 15.08 34.01
C ASN A 180 1.74 15.07 35.06
N THR A 181 0.51 14.77 34.65
CA THR A 181 -0.64 14.67 35.54
C THR A 181 -1.14 13.23 35.60
N GLY A 182 -1.07 12.63 36.79
CA GLY A 182 -1.57 11.28 37.03
C GLY A 182 -0.86 10.55 38.17
N ARG A 183 -1.40 9.40 38.57
CA ARG A 183 -0.90 8.63 39.71
C ARG A 183 0.27 7.75 39.27
N TRP A 184 1.31 7.73 40.11
CA TRP A 184 2.56 7.02 39.87
C TRP A 184 3.29 7.47 38.60
N SER A 185 3.26 8.78 38.38
CA SER A 185 3.79 9.40 37.18
C SER A 185 4.97 10.32 37.53
N ALA A 186 5.86 10.55 36.57
CA ALA A 186 7.05 11.39 36.74
C ALA A 186 7.15 12.45 35.63
N ALA A 187 7.67 13.62 35.98
CA ALA A 187 8.02 14.68 35.03
C ALA A 187 9.49 15.07 35.25
N THR A 188 10.25 15.27 34.19
CA THR A 188 11.66 15.70 34.23
C THR A 188 11.93 16.66 33.08
#